data_AF-A0A8H9UYE8-F1
#
_entry.id   AF-A0A8H9UYE8-F1
#
_cell.length_a   1.000
_cell.length_b   1.000
_cell.length_c   1.000
_cell.angle_alpha   90.00
_cell.angle_beta   90.00
_cell.angle_gamma   90.00
#
_symmetry.space_group_name_H-M   'P 1'
#
loop_
_entity.id
_entity.type
_entity.pdbx_description
1 polymer ?
#
loop_
_entity_poly.entity_id
_entity_poly.type
_entity_poly.pdbx_seq_one_letter_code
_entity_poly.pdbx_strand_id
1 'polypeptide(L)'
;VKKCIQRNFSDLREHNKAKRELKKLQNEEIRKITHRECKKFMSDRNFVKTNSSIYKHNGHGNFSVKKEEEIGCVVPFDVPKHFSFKKKF
;
A
#
# COMPACT_ATOMS: atom_id res chain seq x y z
N VAL A 1 -6.94 -41.61 -13.99
CA VAL A 1 -7.23 -40.37 -14.75
C VAL A 1 -6.78 -39.09 -14.04
N LYS A 2 -7.32 -38.73 -12.85
CA LYS A 2 -6.99 -37.46 -12.15
C LYS A 2 -5.49 -37.25 -11.85
N LYS A 3 -4.79 -38.29 -11.38
CA LYS A 3 -3.33 -38.24 -11.13
C LYS A 3 -2.50 -38.09 -12.43
N CYS A 4 -2.96 -38.66 -13.54
CA CYS A 4 -2.30 -38.54 -14.85
C CYS A 4 -2.39 -37.11 -15.38
N ILE A 5 -3.56 -36.49 -15.28
CA ILE A 5 -3.78 -35.08 -15.63
C ILE A 5 -2.89 -34.17 -14.77
N GLN A 6 -2.83 -34.39 -13.45
CA GLN A 6 -1.97 -33.61 -12.57
C GLN A 6 -0.47 -33.74 -12.89
N ARG A 7 -0.01 -34.93 -13.27
CA ARG A 7 1.37 -35.15 -13.72
C ARG A 7 1.67 -34.49 -15.06
N ASN A 8 0.75 -34.59 -16.03
CA ASN A 8 0.97 -34.03 -17.37
C ASN A 8 1.00 -32.50 -17.39
N PHE A 9 0.48 -31.84 -16.35
CA PHE A 9 0.45 -30.38 -16.23
C PHE A 9 1.24 -29.86 -15.01
N SER A 10 2.15 -30.67 -14.44
CA SER A 10 3.02 -30.23 -13.34
C SER A 10 3.85 -29.01 -13.73
N ASP A 11 4.39 -29.02 -14.95
CA ASP A 11 5.31 -27.99 -15.43
C ASP A 11 4.59 -26.66 -15.63
N LEU A 12 3.32 -26.71 -16.05
CA LEU A 12 2.46 -25.53 -16.13
C LEU A 12 2.17 -24.94 -14.74
N ARG A 13 2.06 -25.78 -13.70
CA ARG A 13 1.86 -25.30 -12.33
C ARG A 13 3.10 -24.57 -11.83
N GLU A 14 4.29 -25.11 -12.07
CA GLU A 14 5.55 -24.48 -11.70
C GLU A 14 5.78 -23.18 -12.47
N HIS A 15 5.57 -23.18 -13.79
CA HIS A 15 5.65 -21.98 -14.61
C HIS A 15 4.67 -20.89 -14.14
N ASN A 16 3.42 -21.25 -13.82
CA ASN A 16 2.45 -20.31 -13.28
C ASN A 16 2.83 -19.80 -11.89
N LYS A 17 3.46 -20.62 -11.05
CA LYS A 17 4.01 -20.20 -9.76
C LYS A 17 5.12 -19.17 -9.98
N ALA A 18 6.11 -19.47 -10.82
CA ALA A 18 7.19 -18.55 -11.16
C ALA A 18 6.65 -17.21 -11.71
N LYS A 19 5.66 -17.26 -12.62
CA LYS A 19 5.00 -16.06 -13.16
C LYS A 19 4.31 -15.22 -12.08
N ARG A 20 3.67 -15.87 -11.10
CA ARG A 20 3.05 -15.16 -9.96
C ARG A 20 4.09 -14.49 -9.08
N GLU A 21 5.18 -15.18 -8.75
CA GLU A 21 6.26 -14.60 -7.95
C GLU A 21 6.93 -13.41 -8.67
N LEU A 22 7.23 -13.54 -9.97
CA LEU A 22 7.74 -12.42 -10.77
C LEU A 22 6.78 -11.22 -10.78
N LYS A 23 5.47 -11.47 -10.92
CA LYS A 23 4.46 -10.40 -10.89
C LYS A 23 4.39 -9.71 -9.53
N LYS A 24 4.58 -10.44 -8.41
CA LYS A 24 4.65 -9.83 -7.07
C LYS A 24 5.83 -8.87 -6.98
N LEU A 25 7.03 -9.31 -7.38
CA LEU A 25 8.24 -8.49 -7.39
C LEU A 25 8.07 -7.23 -8.26
N GLN A 26 7.49 -7.38 -9.45
CA GLN A 26 7.18 -6.23 -10.31
C GLN A 26 6.21 -5.25 -9.64
N ASN A 27 5.14 -5.76 -9.03
CA ASN A 27 4.16 -4.90 -8.35
C ASN A 27 4.76 -4.19 -7.13
N GLU A 28 5.67 -4.83 -6.39
CA GLU A 28 6.40 -4.21 -5.28
C GLU A 28 7.28 -3.06 -5.76
N GLU A 29 8.02 -3.25 -6.86
CA GLU A 29 8.86 -2.20 -7.42
C GLU A 29 8.02 -1.05 -7.97
N ILE A 30 6.92 -1.34 -8.68
CA ILE A 30 5.96 -0.32 -9.12
C ILE A 30 5.46 0.48 -7.92
N ARG A 31 4.98 -0.19 -6.85
CA ARG A 31 4.50 0.49 -5.64
C ARG A 31 5.55 1.41 -5.03
N LYS A 32 6.80 0.94 -4.96
CA LYS A 32 7.92 1.71 -4.41
C LYS A 32 8.21 2.98 -5.24
N ILE A 33 8.27 2.83 -6.56
CA ILE A 33 8.49 3.96 -7.49
C ILE A 33 7.30 4.93 -7.43
N THR A 34 6.07 4.43 -7.53
CA THR A 34 4.86 5.26 -7.44
C THR A 34 4.84 6.05 -6.14
N HIS A 35 5.11 5.42 -4.99
CA HIS A 35 5.14 6.11 -3.70
C HIS A 35 6.22 7.19 -3.63
N ARG A 36 7.39 6.95 -4.24
CA ARG A 36 8.47 7.94 -4.34
C ARG A 36 8.05 9.13 -5.18
N GLU A 37 7.42 8.91 -6.33
CA GLU A 37 6.98 9.99 -7.22
C GLU A 37 5.83 10.81 -6.59
N CYS A 38 4.86 10.18 -5.95
CA CYS A 38 3.78 10.88 -5.24
C CYS A 38 4.31 11.84 -4.16
N LYS A 39 5.40 11.47 -3.49
CA LYS A 39 6.00 12.26 -2.40
C LYS A 39 7.00 13.31 -2.86
N LYS A 40 7.28 13.40 -4.16
CA LYS A 40 8.29 14.30 -4.71
C LYS A 40 7.98 15.77 -4.44
N PHE A 41 6.69 16.14 -4.49
CA PHE A 41 6.24 17.53 -4.34
C PHE A 41 5.74 17.86 -2.93
N MET A 42 5.23 16.88 -2.19
CA MET A 42 4.69 17.09 -0.85
C MET A 42 5.08 15.94 0.09
N SER A 43 5.66 16.30 1.24
CA SER A 43 5.94 15.34 2.30
C SER A 43 4.68 14.98 3.08
N ASP A 44 4.63 13.76 3.63
CA ASP A 44 3.54 13.31 4.51
C ASP A 44 3.27 14.30 5.65
N ARG A 45 4.34 14.90 6.20
CA ARG A 45 4.26 15.91 7.25
C ARG A 45 3.42 17.11 6.81
N ASN A 46 3.73 17.66 5.63
CA ASN A 46 3.02 18.83 5.11
C ASN A 46 1.60 18.45 4.70
N PHE A 47 1.43 17.27 4.10
CA PHE A 47 0.12 16.74 3.72
C PHE A 47 -0.84 16.66 4.91
N VAL A 48 -0.39 16.03 6.02
CA VAL A 48 -1.20 15.87 7.24
C VAL A 48 -1.54 17.22 7.88
N LYS A 49 -0.61 18.19 7.84
CA LYS A 49 -0.85 19.53 8.38
C LYS A 49 -1.89 20.30 7.57
N THR A 50 -1.80 20.27 6.24
CA THR A 50 -2.71 20.99 5.36
C THR A 50 -4.10 20.34 5.33
N ASN A 51 -4.16 19.01 5.43
CA ASN A 51 -5.40 18.24 5.34
C ASN A 51 -5.79 17.63 6.70
N SER A 52 -5.70 18.38 7.80
CA SER A 52 -5.93 17.85 9.16
C SER A 52 -7.36 17.33 9.40
N SER A 53 -8.34 17.80 8.63
CA SER A 53 -9.75 17.44 8.76
C SER A 53 -10.05 15.96 8.50
N ILE A 54 -9.27 15.28 7.65
CA ILE A 54 -9.45 13.86 7.33
C ILE A 54 -8.81 12.92 8.36
N TYR A 55 -8.11 13.46 9.36
CA TYR A 55 -7.39 12.68 10.36
C TYR A 55 -8.08 12.70 11.74
N LYS A 56 -7.92 11.60 12.48
CA LYS A 56 -8.14 11.51 13.91
C LYS A 56 -6.82 11.68 14.65
N HIS A 57 -6.85 12.44 15.73
CA HIS A 57 -5.71 12.58 16.63
C HIS A 57 -5.81 11.53 17.73
N ASN A 58 -4.86 10.59 17.75
CA ASN A 58 -4.88 9.46 18.69
C ASN A 58 -4.07 9.74 19.96
N GLY A 59 -3.75 11.01 20.23
CA GLY A 59 -2.84 11.41 21.30
C GLY A 59 -1.36 11.31 20.90
N HIS A 60 -0.50 11.98 21.67
CA HIS A 60 0.97 11.95 21.51
C HIS A 60 1.52 12.33 20.12
N GLY A 61 0.78 13.10 19.33
CA GLY A 61 1.20 13.52 17.98
C GLY A 61 1.07 12.44 16.91
N ASN A 62 0.21 11.43 17.14
CA ASN A 62 -0.13 10.39 16.18
C ASN A 62 -1.44 10.70 15.46
N PHE A 63 -1.43 10.54 14.14
CA PHE A 63 -2.54 10.80 13.25
C PHE A 63 -2.90 9.52 12.51
N SER A 64 -4.19 9.22 12.44
CA SER A 64 -4.74 8.13 11.63
C SER A 64 -5.87 8.66 10.78
N VAL A 65 -5.97 8.22 9.52
CA VAL A 65 -7.05 8.65 8.63
C VAL A 65 -8.39 8.18 9.21
N LYS A 66 -9.41 9.05 9.17
CA LYS A 66 -10.79 8.71 9.53
C LYS A 66 -11.30 7.61 8.60
N LYS A 67 -12.35 6.89 9.02
CA LYS A 67 -12.95 5.90 8.12
C LYS A 67 -13.61 6.60 6.94
N GLU A 68 -13.71 5.91 5.80
CA GLU A 68 -14.28 6.49 4.58
C GLU A 68 -15.72 6.95 4.78
N GLU A 69 -16.49 6.28 5.64
CA GLU A 69 -17.86 6.68 5.99
C GLU A 69 -17.92 8.02 6.74
N GLU A 70 -16.89 8.34 7.52
CA GLU A 70 -16.78 9.61 8.26
C GLU A 70 -16.30 10.76 7.38
N ILE A 71 -15.53 10.46 6.33
CA ILE A 71 -15.02 11.44 5.36
C ILE A 71 -16.04 11.66 4.24
N GLY A 72 -16.87 10.65 3.95
CA GLY A 72 -17.84 10.65 2.85
C GLY A 72 -17.22 10.39 1.48
N CYS A 73 -15.97 9.92 1.43
CA CYS A 73 -15.27 9.60 0.18
C CYS A 73 -14.22 8.50 0.34
N VAL A 74 -13.82 7.91 -0.78
CA VAL A 74 -12.75 6.91 -0.85
C VAL A 74 -11.40 7.58 -0.63
N VAL A 75 -10.54 6.98 0.19
CA VAL A 75 -9.21 7.50 0.46
C VAL A 75 -8.23 6.98 -0.60
N PRO A 76 -7.60 7.89 -1.39
CA PRO A 76 -6.59 7.51 -2.38
C PRO A 76 -5.39 6.79 -1.76
N PHE A 77 -4.66 6.01 -2.58
CA PHE A 77 -3.56 5.17 -2.11
C PHE A 77 -2.35 5.96 -1.57
N ASP A 78 -2.15 7.18 -2.07
CA ASP A 78 -1.03 8.07 -1.75
C ASP A 78 -1.26 8.89 -0.47
N VAL A 79 -2.48 8.88 0.08
CA VAL A 79 -2.79 9.52 1.36
C VAL A 79 -2.06 8.80 2.50
N PRO A 80 -1.26 9.50 3.32
CA PRO A 80 -0.60 8.91 4.47
C PRO A 80 -1.65 8.40 5.47
N LYS A 81 -1.77 7.08 5.64
CA LYS A 81 -2.79 6.49 6.53
C LYS A 81 -2.47 6.62 8.02
N HIS A 82 -1.18 6.51 8.35
CA HIS A 82 -0.66 6.60 9.71
C HIS A 82 0.56 7.52 9.71
N PHE A 83 0.56 8.54 10.56
CA PHE A 83 1.66 9.48 10.65
C PHE A 83 1.96 9.83 12.11
N SER A 84 3.25 9.88 12.47
CA SER A 84 3.70 10.32 13.79
C SER A 84 4.70 11.46 13.64
N PHE A 85 4.50 12.54 14.41
CA PHE A 85 5.45 13.65 14.43
C PHE A 85 6.72 13.39 15.26
N LYS A 86 6.72 12.33 16.09
CA LYS A 86 7.88 12.02 16.93
C LYS A 86 9.09 11.62 16.07
N LYS A 87 10.25 12.22 16.35
CA LYS A 87 11.54 11.71 15.90
C LYS A 87 11.74 10.36 16.61
N LYS A 88 11.97 9.27 15.85
CA LYS A 88 12.58 8.07 16.42
C LYS A 88 14.01 8.47 16.80
N PHE A 89 14.27 8.59 18.10
CA PHE A 89 15.61 8.71 18.65
C PHE A 89 16.24 7.32 18.69
#